data_AF-A0A974SNR2-F1
#
_entry.id   AF-A0A974SNR2-F1
#
_cell.length_a   1.000
_cell.length_b   1.000
_cell.length_c   1.000
_cell.angle_alpha   90.00
_cell.angle_beta   90.00
_cell.angle_gamma   90.00
#
_symmetry.space_group_name_H-M   'P 1'
#
loop_
_entity.id
_entity.type
_entity.pdbx_description
1 polymer ?
#
loop_
_entity_poly.entity_id
_entity_poly.type
_entity_poly.pdbx_seq_one_letter_code
_entity_poly.pdbx_strand_id
1 'polypeptide(L)'
;MKRTLHTAILAALAAPLLAAAAPAAIDARLADYAAAAKAADPAFAGFSAERGRALHERSFAGGKPETPACTSCHGKDARAAGRTPAGKAVEAMALSASPARYADPAKVEKWFRRNCNEVLGRECTAQEKGDWLSYMRSQ
;
A
#
# COMPACT_ATOMS: atom_id res chain seq x y z
N MET A 1 36.87 20.76 56.27
CA MET A 1 37.26 20.01 55.05
C MET A 1 36.01 19.86 54.18
N LYS A 2 35.96 20.58 53.05
CA LYS A 2 34.78 20.72 52.19
C LYS A 2 34.66 19.47 51.30
N ARG A 3 33.52 18.77 51.33
CA ARG A 3 33.21 17.68 50.39
C ARG A 3 32.42 18.28 49.21
N THR A 4 33.04 18.27 48.04
CA THR A 4 32.54 18.76 46.77
C THR A 4 31.47 17.83 46.20
N LEU A 5 30.25 18.35 46.00
CA LEU A 5 29.24 17.71 45.14
C LEU A 5 29.76 17.70 43.70
N HIS A 6 29.76 16.53 43.07
CA HIS A 6 29.98 16.41 41.63
C HIS A 6 28.62 16.13 40.98
N THR A 7 28.17 17.12 40.22
CA THR A 7 26.96 17.12 39.39
C THR A 7 27.06 16.01 38.35
N ALA A 8 26.22 14.99 38.47
CA ALA A 8 26.04 14.00 37.41
C ALA A 8 25.18 14.62 36.30
N ILE A 9 25.79 14.99 35.19
CA ILE A 9 25.08 15.34 33.94
C ILE A 9 25.80 14.66 32.79
N LEU A 10 25.25 13.53 32.34
CA LEU A 10 25.35 13.13 30.94
C LEU A 10 23.94 12.73 30.48
N ALA A 11 23.19 13.75 30.07
CA ALA A 11 22.05 13.60 29.21
C ALA A 11 22.54 13.69 27.75
N ALA A 12 22.41 12.59 27.02
CA ALA A 12 22.23 12.63 25.57
C ALA A 12 21.45 11.37 25.18
N LEU A 13 20.11 11.49 25.21
CA LEU A 13 19.23 10.56 24.53
C LEU A 13 19.56 10.60 23.04
N ALA A 14 20.08 9.50 22.50
CA ALA A 14 20.09 9.26 21.07
C ALA A 14 19.31 7.97 20.79
N ALA A 15 18.03 8.12 20.44
CA ALA A 15 17.19 7.08 19.86
C ALA A 15 16.03 7.74 19.07
N PRO A 16 15.53 7.12 17.99
CA PRO A 16 16.21 6.91 16.72
C PRO A 16 15.47 7.61 15.55
N LEU A 17 16.13 7.71 14.39
CA LEU A 17 15.58 8.20 13.12
C LEU A 17 14.27 7.48 12.74
N LEU A 18 13.14 8.19 12.80
CA LEU A 18 11.82 7.69 12.38
C LEU A 18 11.58 7.94 10.88
N ALA A 19 12.49 7.52 10.00
CA ALA A 19 12.38 7.73 8.55
C ALA A 19 12.41 6.43 7.71
N ALA A 20 12.60 5.26 8.32
CA ALA A 20 12.74 3.98 7.60
C ALA A 20 11.43 3.14 7.46
N ALA A 21 10.27 3.67 7.89
CA ALA A 21 9.07 2.85 8.07
C ALA A 21 8.26 2.54 6.78
N ALA A 22 8.43 3.32 5.72
CA ALA A 22 7.59 3.23 4.53
C ALA A 22 7.85 1.98 3.65
N PRO A 23 9.11 1.66 3.25
CA PRO A 23 9.40 0.42 2.54
C PRO A 23 9.04 -0.82 3.38
N ALA A 24 9.33 -0.79 4.68
CA ALA A 24 9.03 -1.89 5.59
C ALA A 24 7.52 -2.20 5.68
N ALA A 25 6.66 -1.17 5.62
CA ALA A 25 5.23 -1.34 5.68
C ALA A 25 4.65 -2.08 4.47
N ILE A 26 5.04 -1.70 3.24
CA ILE A 26 4.56 -2.39 2.03
C ILE A 26 5.14 -3.80 1.94
N ASP A 27 6.39 -4.01 2.38
CA ASP A 27 7.04 -5.31 2.41
C ASP A 27 6.32 -6.29 3.34
N ALA A 28 5.88 -5.82 4.51
CA ALA A 28 5.05 -6.62 5.41
C ALA A 28 3.74 -7.05 4.75
N ARG A 29 3.04 -6.14 4.04
CA ARG A 29 1.80 -6.49 3.31
C ARG A 29 2.03 -7.49 2.19
N LEU A 30 3.13 -7.36 1.45
CA LEU A 30 3.51 -8.31 0.41
C LEU A 30 3.80 -9.70 1.02
N ALA A 31 4.49 -9.77 2.15
CA ALA A 31 4.72 -11.04 2.85
C ALA A 31 3.41 -11.71 3.29
N ASP A 32 2.48 -10.93 3.88
CA ASP A 32 1.16 -11.41 4.29
C ASP A 32 0.38 -12.02 3.09
N TYR A 33 0.35 -11.31 1.95
CA TYR A 33 -0.31 -11.81 0.75
C TYR A 33 0.42 -12.99 0.11
N ALA A 34 1.74 -13.07 0.21
CA ALA A 34 2.50 -14.18 -0.37
C ALA A 34 2.15 -15.49 0.35
N ALA A 35 2.04 -15.44 1.69
CA ALA A 35 1.60 -16.57 2.49
C ALA A 35 0.16 -16.99 2.11
N ALA A 36 -0.77 -16.02 2.02
CA ALA A 36 -2.15 -16.30 1.63
C ALA A 36 -2.28 -16.84 0.20
N ALA A 37 -1.50 -16.30 -0.75
CA ALA A 37 -1.48 -16.77 -2.13
C ALA A 37 -0.93 -18.19 -2.23
N LYS A 38 0.15 -18.52 -1.50
CA LYS A 38 0.71 -19.86 -1.47
C LYS A 38 -0.23 -20.89 -0.82
N ALA A 39 -0.99 -20.47 0.20
CA ALA A 39 -2.00 -21.31 0.84
C ALA A 39 -3.19 -21.60 -0.09
N ALA A 40 -3.59 -20.62 -0.92
CA ALA A 40 -4.67 -20.78 -1.89
C ALA A 40 -4.23 -21.54 -3.16
N ASP A 41 -2.98 -21.35 -3.59
CA ASP A 41 -2.39 -21.96 -4.77
C ASP A 41 -0.92 -22.36 -4.51
N PRO A 42 -0.63 -23.67 -4.34
CA PRO A 42 0.73 -24.15 -4.18
C PRO A 42 1.66 -23.85 -5.37
N ALA A 43 1.11 -23.54 -6.56
CA ALA A 43 1.88 -23.13 -7.74
C ALA A 43 2.25 -21.64 -7.74
N PHE A 44 1.83 -20.87 -6.72
CA PHE A 44 2.21 -19.46 -6.59
C PHE A 44 3.72 -19.28 -6.70
N ALA A 45 4.13 -18.49 -7.70
CA ALA A 45 5.52 -18.27 -8.12
C ALA A 45 6.03 -16.85 -7.80
N GLY A 46 5.27 -16.08 -7.01
CA GLY A 46 5.59 -14.70 -6.68
C GLY A 46 4.74 -13.66 -7.42
N PHE A 47 4.86 -12.42 -6.97
CA PHE A 47 4.12 -11.29 -7.53
C PHE A 47 4.80 -10.69 -8.76
N SER A 48 4.02 -9.99 -9.57
CA SER A 48 4.48 -9.27 -10.76
C SER A 48 3.91 -7.86 -10.80
N ALA A 49 4.80 -6.86 -10.86
CA ALA A 49 4.42 -5.47 -11.09
C ALA A 49 3.74 -5.26 -12.45
N GLU A 50 4.08 -6.06 -13.46
CA GLU A 50 3.43 -6.02 -14.77
C GLU A 50 1.97 -6.47 -14.68
N ARG A 51 1.69 -7.58 -13.99
CA ARG A 51 0.30 -8.02 -13.74
C ARG A 51 -0.46 -6.99 -12.89
N GLY A 52 0.20 -6.37 -11.92
CA GLY A 52 -0.35 -5.30 -11.11
C GLY A 52 -0.74 -4.06 -11.93
N ARG A 53 0.12 -3.66 -12.87
CA ARG A 53 -0.16 -2.58 -13.82
C ARG A 53 -1.34 -2.92 -14.73
N ALA A 54 -1.36 -4.13 -15.30
CA ALA A 54 -2.45 -4.59 -16.13
C ALA A 54 -3.78 -4.59 -15.37
N LEU A 55 -3.79 -5.06 -14.11
CA LEU A 55 -4.96 -5.00 -13.23
C LEU A 55 -5.42 -3.56 -12.99
N HIS A 56 -4.48 -2.65 -12.72
CA HIS A 56 -4.78 -1.24 -12.46
C HIS A 56 -5.45 -0.55 -13.65
N GLU A 57 -4.98 -0.83 -14.87
CA GLU A 57 -5.45 -0.19 -16.12
C GLU A 57 -6.66 -0.90 -16.76
N ARG A 58 -6.92 -2.17 -16.42
CA ARG A 58 -8.00 -2.95 -17.04
C ARG A 58 -9.38 -2.39 -16.67
N SER A 59 -10.25 -2.34 -17.69
CA SER A 59 -11.68 -2.08 -17.52
C SER A 59 -12.45 -3.37 -17.24
N PHE A 60 -13.41 -3.29 -16.34
CA PHE A 60 -14.23 -4.39 -15.85
C PHE A 60 -15.71 -4.06 -16.00
N ALA A 61 -16.51 -5.10 -16.23
CA ALA A 61 -17.97 -5.01 -16.32
C ALA A 61 -18.69 -5.67 -15.13
N GLY A 62 -17.95 -6.28 -14.18
CA GLY A 62 -18.53 -6.98 -13.04
C GLY A 62 -18.89 -6.08 -11.87
N GLY A 63 -18.25 -4.92 -11.76
CA GLY A 63 -18.50 -3.93 -10.71
C GLY A 63 -19.49 -2.84 -11.12
N LYS A 64 -19.34 -1.67 -10.51
CA LYS A 64 -20.13 -0.48 -10.81
C LYS A 64 -19.76 0.08 -12.18
N PRO A 65 -20.74 0.38 -13.06
CA PRO A 65 -20.47 0.90 -14.39
C PRO A 65 -19.83 2.30 -14.38
N GLU A 66 -19.99 3.07 -13.31
CA GLU A 66 -19.39 4.41 -13.16
C GLU A 66 -17.91 4.37 -12.78
N THR A 67 -17.41 3.24 -12.26
CA THR A 67 -16.02 3.06 -11.87
C THR A 67 -15.45 1.74 -12.40
N PRO A 68 -15.36 1.58 -13.74
CA PRO A 68 -15.05 0.29 -14.36
C PRO A 68 -13.56 -0.08 -14.25
N ALA A 69 -12.68 0.83 -13.85
CA ALA A 69 -11.26 0.57 -13.67
C ALA A 69 -10.70 1.26 -12.40
N CYS A 70 -9.57 0.78 -11.86
CA CYS A 70 -8.90 1.47 -10.74
C CYS A 70 -8.52 2.92 -11.11
N THR A 71 -8.18 3.14 -12.38
CA THR A 71 -7.85 4.47 -12.93
C THR A 71 -9.01 5.46 -12.89
N SER A 72 -10.27 5.00 -12.71
CA SER A 72 -11.45 5.89 -12.62
C SER A 72 -11.33 6.88 -11.47
N CYS A 73 -10.68 6.46 -10.37
CA CYS A 73 -10.41 7.32 -9.21
C CYS A 73 -8.93 7.68 -9.07
N HIS A 74 -8.02 6.77 -9.43
CA HIS A 74 -6.59 6.91 -9.13
C HIS A 74 -5.75 7.45 -10.29
N GLY A 75 -6.34 7.66 -11.47
CA GLY A 75 -5.61 8.08 -12.66
C GLY A 75 -4.69 6.98 -13.20
N LYS A 76 -4.04 7.24 -14.33
CA LYS A 76 -3.04 6.33 -14.94
C LYS A 76 -1.65 6.49 -14.33
N ASP A 77 -1.31 7.73 -13.95
CA ASP A 77 -0.08 8.01 -13.23
C ASP A 77 -0.30 7.82 -11.73
N ALA A 78 0.19 6.71 -11.19
CA ALA A 78 0.05 6.39 -9.78
C ALA A 78 0.81 7.36 -8.86
N ARG A 79 1.75 8.16 -9.38
CA ARG A 79 2.48 9.19 -8.61
C ARG A 79 1.67 10.47 -8.45
N ALA A 80 0.66 10.69 -9.29
CA ALA A 80 -0.23 11.83 -9.20
C ALA A 80 -1.37 11.57 -8.21
N ALA A 81 -1.93 12.65 -7.66
CA ALA A 81 -3.15 12.57 -6.88
C ALA A 81 -4.35 12.18 -7.77
N GLY A 82 -5.18 11.28 -7.26
CA GLY A 82 -6.46 10.91 -7.86
C GLY A 82 -7.62 11.80 -7.42
N ARG A 83 -8.83 11.47 -7.86
CA ARG A 83 -10.07 12.12 -7.44
C ARG A 83 -11.21 11.11 -7.31
N THR A 84 -12.05 11.25 -6.29
CA THR A 84 -13.30 10.50 -6.21
C THR A 84 -14.31 11.01 -7.25
N PRO A 85 -15.41 10.28 -7.53
CA PRO A 85 -16.46 10.78 -8.42
C PRO A 85 -17.06 12.13 -8.00
N ALA A 86 -17.05 12.44 -6.69
CA ALA A 86 -17.47 13.72 -6.14
C ALA A 86 -16.39 14.82 -6.21
N GLY A 87 -15.26 14.57 -6.88
CA GLY A 87 -14.17 15.54 -7.08
C GLY A 87 -13.17 15.67 -5.91
N LYS A 88 -13.37 14.94 -4.81
CA LYS A 88 -12.46 14.99 -3.64
C LYS A 88 -11.11 14.38 -4.02
N ALA A 89 -10.03 15.08 -3.68
CA ALA A 89 -8.67 14.59 -3.90
C ALA A 89 -8.42 13.27 -3.15
N VAL A 90 -7.72 12.35 -3.82
CA VAL A 90 -7.17 11.12 -3.25
C VAL A 90 -5.66 11.23 -3.38
N GLU A 91 -4.92 11.04 -2.30
CA GLU A 91 -3.45 11.01 -2.34
C GLU A 91 -2.94 10.04 -3.43
N ALA A 92 -1.69 10.21 -3.87
CA ALA A 92 -1.06 9.36 -4.87
C ALA A 92 -0.96 7.90 -4.39
N MET A 93 -1.15 6.92 -5.28
CA MET A 93 -1.06 5.50 -4.91
C MET A 93 0.40 5.02 -4.79
N ALA A 94 1.31 5.57 -5.59
CA ALA A 94 2.72 5.21 -5.59
C ALA A 94 3.35 5.40 -4.21
N LEU A 95 4.14 4.41 -3.76
CA LEU A 95 4.84 4.49 -2.48
C LEU A 95 5.81 5.68 -2.45
N SER A 96 6.47 5.97 -3.58
CA SER A 96 7.41 7.11 -3.72
C SER A 96 6.76 8.46 -3.43
N ALA A 97 5.49 8.63 -3.80
CA ALA A 97 4.73 9.87 -3.61
C ALA A 97 3.88 9.89 -2.33
N SER A 98 3.61 8.74 -1.72
CA SER A 98 2.84 8.63 -0.47
C SER A 98 3.42 7.54 0.44
N PRO A 99 4.56 7.81 1.11
CA PRO A 99 5.31 6.78 1.84
C PRO A 99 4.52 6.09 2.98
N ALA A 100 3.60 6.82 3.63
CA ALA A 100 2.80 6.27 4.73
C ALA A 100 1.56 5.47 4.29
N ARG A 101 1.27 5.39 2.97
CA ARG A 101 0.00 4.88 2.44
C ARG A 101 -0.35 3.45 2.89
N TYR A 102 0.66 2.61 3.06
CA TYR A 102 0.51 1.17 3.32
C TYR A 102 0.84 0.77 4.77
N ALA A 103 1.03 1.75 5.65
CA ALA A 103 1.42 1.52 7.05
C ALA A 103 0.34 0.81 7.88
N ASP A 104 -0.93 1.15 7.67
CA ASP A 104 -2.06 0.59 8.42
C ASP A 104 -2.67 -0.60 7.65
N PRO A 105 -2.47 -1.86 8.11
CA PRO A 105 -3.02 -3.05 7.46
C PRO A 105 -4.55 -3.04 7.40
N ALA A 106 -5.23 -2.55 8.44
CA ALA A 106 -6.69 -2.52 8.49
C ALA A 106 -7.24 -1.53 7.46
N LYS A 107 -6.59 -0.38 7.30
CA LYS A 107 -6.93 0.58 6.24
C LYS A 107 -6.69 0.01 4.85
N VAL A 108 -5.58 -0.69 4.63
CA VAL A 108 -5.27 -1.35 3.35
C VAL A 108 -6.35 -2.38 3.00
N GLU A 109 -6.66 -3.29 3.91
CA GLU A 109 -7.69 -4.32 3.68
C GLU A 109 -9.08 -3.72 3.46
N LYS A 110 -9.46 -2.69 4.22
CA LYS A 110 -10.73 -1.99 4.02
C LYS A 110 -10.86 -1.46 2.59
N TRP A 111 -9.82 -0.81 2.07
CA TRP A 111 -9.86 -0.22 0.75
C TRP A 111 -9.72 -1.25 -0.36
N PHE A 112 -8.93 -2.30 -0.20
CA PHE A 112 -8.94 -3.41 -1.16
C PHE A 112 -10.32 -4.05 -1.25
N ARG A 113 -10.95 -4.39 -0.12
CA ARG A 113 -12.30 -4.97 -0.13
C ARG A 113 -13.29 -4.05 -0.86
N ARG A 114 -13.33 -2.77 -0.50
CA ARG A 114 -14.26 -1.82 -1.14
C ARG A 114 -13.97 -1.67 -2.63
N ASN A 115 -12.73 -1.33 -2.99
CA ASN A 115 -12.39 -0.95 -4.35
C ASN A 115 -12.44 -2.15 -5.30
N CYS A 116 -12.04 -3.35 -4.84
CA CYS A 116 -12.19 -4.56 -5.65
C CYS A 116 -13.66 -4.88 -5.90
N ASN A 117 -14.53 -4.82 -4.89
CA ASN A 117 -15.96 -5.03 -5.12
C ASN A 117 -16.57 -3.95 -6.04
N GLU A 118 -16.17 -2.68 -5.89
CA GLU A 118 -16.67 -1.59 -6.74
C GLU A 118 -16.20 -1.70 -8.19
N VAL A 119 -14.97 -2.15 -8.46
CA VAL A 119 -14.41 -2.22 -9.83
C VAL A 119 -14.63 -3.61 -10.45
N LEU A 120 -14.23 -4.67 -9.75
CA LEU A 120 -14.25 -6.04 -10.27
C LEU A 120 -15.60 -6.75 -10.05
N GLY A 121 -16.43 -6.29 -9.11
CA GLY A 121 -17.64 -6.99 -8.68
C GLY A 121 -17.38 -8.16 -7.72
N ARG A 122 -16.15 -8.29 -7.23
CA ARG A 122 -15.72 -9.33 -6.28
C ARG A 122 -14.52 -8.86 -5.47
N GLU A 123 -14.19 -9.57 -4.41
CA GLU A 123 -12.93 -9.37 -3.73
C GLU A 123 -11.73 -9.74 -4.63
N CYS A 124 -10.63 -8.99 -4.47
CA CYS A 124 -9.37 -9.36 -5.08
C CYS A 124 -8.77 -10.56 -4.34
N THR A 125 -8.19 -11.49 -5.10
CA THR A 125 -7.38 -12.59 -4.58
C THR A 125 -6.10 -12.05 -3.92
N ALA A 126 -5.44 -12.88 -3.10
CA ALA A 126 -4.15 -12.52 -2.52
C ALA A 126 -3.08 -12.22 -3.60
N GLN A 127 -3.10 -12.97 -4.72
CA GLN A 127 -2.22 -12.70 -5.85
C GLN A 127 -2.50 -11.33 -6.48
N GLU A 128 -3.76 -10.98 -6.74
CA GLU A 128 -4.13 -9.68 -7.30
C GLU A 128 -3.71 -8.51 -6.39
N LYS A 129 -3.91 -8.64 -5.07
CA LYS A 129 -3.48 -7.63 -4.10
C LYS A 129 -1.96 -7.45 -4.10
N GLY A 130 -1.21 -8.55 -4.07
CA GLY A 130 0.26 -8.52 -4.07
C GLY A 130 0.88 -8.03 -5.38
N ASP A 131 0.31 -8.43 -6.53
CA ASP A 131 0.70 -7.91 -7.85
C ASP A 131 0.48 -6.40 -7.92
N TRP A 132 -0.69 -5.92 -7.47
CA TRP A 132 -1.03 -4.50 -7.46
C TRP A 132 -0.11 -3.70 -6.52
N LEU A 133 0.19 -4.19 -5.31
CA LEU A 133 1.16 -3.54 -4.42
C LEU A 133 2.58 -3.53 -5.00
N SER A 134 2.98 -4.59 -5.72
CA SER A 134 4.28 -4.66 -6.37
C SER A 134 4.42 -3.58 -7.46
N TYR A 135 3.33 -3.33 -8.20
CA TYR A 135 3.27 -2.19 -9.13
C TYR A 135 3.41 -0.86 -8.41
N MET A 136 2.65 -0.61 -7.33
CA MET A 136 2.71 0.66 -6.59
C MET A 136 4.05 0.90 -5.88
N ARG A 137 4.73 -0.17 -5.48
CA ARG A 137 6.11 -0.11 -4.96
C ARG A 137 7.10 0.34 -6.04
N SER A 138 6.89 -0.09 -7.29
CA SER A 138 7.79 0.22 -8.40
C SER A 138 7.52 1.58 -9.05
N GLN A 139 6.48 2.30 -8.60
CA GLN A 139 6.17 3.65 -9.05
C GLN A 139 6.85 4.68 -8.14
#